data_AF-A0A1K0H382-F1
#
_entry.id   AF-A0A1K0H382-F1
#
_cell.length_a   1.000
_cell.length_b   1.000
_cell.length_c   1.000
_cell.angle_alpha   90.00
_cell.angle_beta   90.00
_cell.angle_gamma   90.00
#
_symmetry.space_group_name_H-M   'P 1'
#
loop_
_entity.id
_entity.type
_entity.pdbx_description
1 polymer ?
#
loop_
_entity_poly.entity_id
_entity_poly.type
_entity_poly.pdbx_seq_one_letter_code
_entity_poly.pdbx_strand_id
1 'polypeptide(L)' 'MLGDANLTLDAAGMVEATRILGASTVMPVHVDAGAHFTEDITDVHSAFTGAGLGDLLHVLQAHGGR' A
#
# COMPACT_ATOMS: atom_id res chain seq x y z
N MET A 1 3.19 14.94 -6.36
CA MET A 1 4.39 14.44 -5.65
C MET A 1 4.83 15.49 -4.65
N LEU A 2 5.23 15.10 -3.44
CA LEU A 2 5.85 16.02 -2.48
C LEU A 2 7.33 16.21 -2.83
N GLY A 3 7.60 16.88 -3.98
CA GLY A 3 8.96 17.09 -4.48
C GLY A 3 9.74 15.78 -4.77
N ASP A 4 11.04 15.80 -4.49
CA ASP A 4 12.01 14.70 -4.71
C ASP A 4 12.20 13.81 -3.45
N ALA A 5 11.19 13.69 -2.60
CA ALA A 5 11.26 12.90 -1.37
C ALA A 5 10.65 11.50 -1.55
N ASN A 6 11.39 10.47 -1.11
CA ASN A 6 10.84 9.13 -0.93
C ASN A 6 9.87 9.16 0.27
N LEU A 7 8.58 8.99 0.00
CA LEU A 7 7.55 9.00 1.03
C LEU A 7 7.17 7.56 1.39
N THR A 8 7.46 7.15 2.62
CA THR A 8 6.88 5.95 3.23
C THR A 8 5.58 6.35 3.91
N LEU A 9 4.51 5.61 3.63
CA LEU A 9 3.20 5.77 4.29
C LEU A 9 2.89 4.49 5.06
N ASP A 10 2.21 4.66 6.19
CA ASP A 10 1.50 3.56 6.83
C ASP A 10 0.23 3.19 6.04
N ALA A 11 -0.42 2.09 6.40
CA ALA A 11 -1.61 1.58 5.72
C ALA A 11 -2.75 2.60 5.68
N ALA A 12 -2.94 3.36 6.76
CA ALA A 12 -3.92 4.43 6.84
C ALA A 12 -3.58 5.60 5.90
N GLY A 13 -2.31 6.00 5.84
CA GLY A 13 -1.80 7.02 4.94
C GLY A 13 -1.96 6.63 3.48
N MET A 14 -1.79 5.34 3.14
CA MET A 14 -2.06 4.84 1.78
C MET A 14 -3.54 4.99 1.39
N VAL A 15 -4.47 4.67 2.31
CA VAL A 15 -5.91 4.88 2.09
C VAL A 15 -6.23 6.35 1.86
N GLU A 16 -5.66 7.23 2.68
CA GLU A 16 -5.89 8.67 2.56
C GLU A 16 -5.30 9.23 1.26
N ALA A 17 -4.08 8.82 0.90
CA ALA A 17 -3.49 9.18 -0.38
C ALA A 17 -4.34 8.72 -1.56
N THR A 18 -4.94 7.52 -1.48
CA THR A 18 -5.84 6.99 -2.52
C THR A 18 -7.02 7.92 -2.76
N ARG A 19 -7.62 8.44 -1.67
CA ARG A 19 -8.74 9.40 -1.74
C ARG A 19 -8.31 10.75 -2.30
N ILE A 20 -7.22 11.30 -1.77
CA ILE A 20 -6.69 12.61 -2.19
C ILE A 20 -6.34 12.60 -3.68
N LEU A 21 -5.71 11.53 -4.15
CA LEU A 21 -5.26 11.39 -5.53
C LEU A 21 -6.37 10.94 -6.48
N GLY A 22 -7.52 10.48 -5.97
CA GLY A 22 -8.58 9.88 -6.78
C GLY A 22 -8.09 8.65 -7.55
N ALA A 23 -7.20 7.87 -6.95
CA ALA A 23 -6.57 6.73 -7.62
C ALA A 23 -7.57 5.59 -7.83
N SER A 24 -7.60 5.02 -9.04
CA SER A 24 -8.43 3.86 -9.38
C SER A 24 -7.71 2.52 -9.17
N THR A 25 -6.43 2.56 -8.82
CA THR A 25 -5.56 1.39 -8.68
C THR A 25 -4.44 1.72 -7.71
N VAL A 26 -4.19 0.83 -6.76
CA VAL A 26 -3.13 0.96 -5.76
C VAL A 26 -2.28 -0.30 -5.75
N MET A 27 -0.97 -0.14 -5.87
CA MET A 27 0.03 -1.21 -5.81
C MET A 27 0.94 -0.95 -4.60
N PRO A 28 0.76 -1.65 -3.47
CA PRO A 28 1.68 -1.54 -2.35
C PRO A 28 3.04 -2.10 -2.74
N VAL A 29 4.09 -1.35 -2.41
CA VAL A 29 5.49 -1.74 -2.60
C VAL A 29 6.25 -1.55 -1.30
N HIS A 30 7.31 -2.34 -1.09
CA HIS A 30 8.14 -2.32 0.13
C HIS A 30 7.37 -2.61 1.44
N VAL A 31 6.20 -3.24 1.37
CA VAL A 31 5.39 -3.65 2.53
C VAL A 31 5.80 -5.00 3.10
N ASP A 32 6.78 -5.68 2.48
CA ASP A 32 7.30 -6.99 2.85
C ASP A 32 8.80 -6.97 3.17
N ALA A 33 9.39 -5.79 3.40
CA ALA A 33 10.84 -5.63 3.55
C ALA A 33 11.42 -6.10 4.91
N GLY A 34 10.72 -7.00 5.61
CA GLY A 34 11.16 -7.56 6.90
C GLY A 34 11.17 -6.54 8.05
N ALA A 35 12.10 -6.71 9.00
CA ALA A 35 12.13 -6.01 10.30
C ALA A 35 12.34 -4.48 10.25
N HIS A 36 12.38 -3.87 9.07
CA HIS A 36 12.49 -2.42 8.92
C HIS A 36 11.15 -1.69 9.06
N PHE A 37 10.02 -2.40 8.90
CA PHE A 37 8.68 -1.83 9.00
C PHE A 37 7.86 -2.50 10.12
N THR A 38 6.90 -1.76 10.65
CA THR A 38 5.98 -2.22 11.71
C THR A 38 4.68 -2.78 11.17
N GLU A 39 4.40 -2.57 9.89
CA GLU A 39 3.21 -3.05 9.20
C GLU A 39 3.62 -3.97 8.04
N ASP A 40 2.77 -4.94 7.73
CA ASP A 40 2.92 -5.83 6.59
C ASP A 40 1.75 -5.73 5.60
N ILE A 41 1.76 -6.55 4.55
CA ILE A 41 0.70 -6.54 3.52
C ILE A 41 -0.70 -6.82 4.08
N THR A 42 -0.81 -7.55 5.19
CA THR A 42 -2.07 -7.84 5.88
C THR A 42 -2.68 -6.58 6.47
N ASP A 43 -1.85 -5.72 7.05
CA ASP A 43 -2.30 -4.44 7.60
C ASP A 43 -2.86 -3.53 6.50
N VAL A 44 -2.20 -3.50 5.33
CA VAL A 44 -2.68 -2.79 4.15
C VAL A 44 -4.03 -3.34 3.67
N HIS A 45 -4.16 -4.66 3.55
CA HIS A 45 -5.43 -5.29 3.18
C HIS A 45 -6.56 -4.95 4.17
N SER A 46 -6.27 -4.99 5.47
CA SER A 46 -7.22 -4.66 6.53
C SER A 46 -7.70 -3.21 6.41
N ALA A 47 -6.76 -2.26 6.24
CA ALA A 47 -7.08 -0.84 6.10
C ALA A 47 -7.93 -0.54 4.86
N PHE A 48 -7.55 -1.10 3.69
CA PHE A 48 -8.32 -0.90 2.45
C PHE A 48 -9.71 -1.53 2.52
N THR A 49 -9.83 -2.73 3.10
CA THR A 49 -11.12 -3.40 3.28
C THR A 49 -12.02 -2.60 4.23
N GLY A 50 -11.48 -2.17 5.37
CA GLY A 50 -12.21 -1.35 6.35
C GLY A 50 -12.65 0.01 5.79
N ALA A 51 -11.92 0.55 4.82
CA ALA A 51 -12.26 1.78 4.11
C ALA A 51 -13.23 1.61 2.93
N GLY A 52 -13.61 0.37 2.59
CA GLY A 52 -14.44 0.06 1.42
C GLY A 52 -13.72 0.23 0.07
N LEU A 53 -12.38 0.22 0.08
CA LEU A 53 -11.53 0.42 -1.10
C LEU A 53 -10.79 -0.86 -1.51
N GLY A 54 -11.14 -2.01 -0.94
CA GLY A 54 -10.45 -3.29 -1.18
C GLY A 54 -10.28 -3.65 -2.65
N ASP A 55 -11.27 -3.33 -3.49
CA ASP A 55 -11.24 -3.61 -4.93
C ASP A 55 -10.19 -2.80 -5.71
N LEU A 56 -9.67 -1.71 -5.12
CA LEU A 56 -8.63 -0.88 -5.73
C LEU A 56 -7.21 -1.39 -5.41
N LEU A 57 -7.08 -2.32 -4.46
CA LEU A 57 -5.79 -2.80 -3.97
C LEU A 57 -5.35 -4.02 -4.77
N HIS A 58 -4.17 -3.93 -5.38
CA HIS A 58 -3.57 -4.99 -6.16
C HIS A 58 -2.19 -5.34 -5.63
N VAL A 59 -2.03 -6.57 -5.14
CA VAL A 59 -0.74 -7.03 -4.62
C VAL A 59 0.06 -7.69 -5.73
N LEU A 60 1.27 -7.20 -5.96
CA LEU A 60 2.23 -7.88 -6.81
C LEU A 60 2.65 -9.18 -6.13
N GLN A 61 2.31 -10.31 -6.75
CA GLN A 61 2.95 -11.57 -6.39
C GLN A 61 4.41 -11.48 -6.81
N ALA A 62 5.34 -11.73 -5.89
CA ALA A 62 6.72 -11.94 -6.24
C ALA A 62 6.78 -13.04 -7.31
N HIS A 63 7.40 -12.77 -8.46
CA HIS A 63 7.60 -13.79 -9.48
C HIS A 63 8.36 -14.94 -8.84
N GLY A 64 7.69 -16.09 -8.67
CA GLY A 64 8.30 -17.33 -8.23
C GLY A 64 9.37 -17.74 -9.25
N GLY A 65 10.60 -17.32 -8.99
CA GLY A 65 11.79 -17.84 -9.66
C GLY A 65 11.98 -19.29 -9.21
N ARG A 66 12.13 -20.16 -10.21
CA ARG A 66 12.41 -21.60 -10.07
C ARG A 66 13.55 -21.90 -9.10
#